data_AF-X7ZBE0-F1
#
_entry.id   AF-X7ZBE0-F1
#
_cell.length_a   1.000
_cell.length_b   1.000
_cell.length_c   1.000
_cell.angle_alpha   90.00
_cell.angle_beta   90.00
_cell.angle_gamma   90.00
#
_symmetry.space_group_name_H-M   'P 1'
#
loop_
_entity.id
_entity.type
_entity.pdbx_description
1 polymer ?
#
loop_
_entity_poly.entity_id
_entity_poly.type
_entity_poly.pdbx_seq_one_letter_code
_entity_poly.pdbx_strand_id
1 'polypeptide(L)'
;MLATQRSGSTLLVESLRATGSAGEPQEFFQYLPSTGMAPQPRDWFAGVDDESILRLLDPLKPGTPDTSTPVAWREHIRSSGRTPNGVWGGKLMWNQTPLLLQRAAGCRTAPGSVCARPFAT
;
A
#
# COMPACT_ATOMS: atom_id res chain seq x y z
N MET A 1 -6.97 -1.61 -8.96
CA MET A 1 -8.17 -0.81 -8.66
C MET A 1 -7.77 0.50 -8.01
N LEU A 2 -8.25 1.64 -8.53
CA LEU A 2 -8.06 2.97 -7.94
C LEU A 2 -9.34 3.37 -7.22
N ALA A 3 -9.25 3.86 -5.98
CA ALA A 3 -10.41 4.03 -5.12
C ALA A 3 -10.19 4.99 -3.94
N THR A 4 -11.18 5.07 -3.07
CA THR A 4 -11.10 5.57 -1.70
C THR A 4 -11.54 4.47 -0.72
N GLN A 5 -11.29 4.67 0.58
CA GLN A 5 -11.71 3.71 1.61
C GLN A 5 -13.23 3.54 1.60
N ARG A 6 -13.70 2.29 1.77
CA ARG A 6 -15.14 1.91 1.79
C ARG A 6 -15.93 2.27 0.52
N SER A 7 -15.28 2.40 -0.64
CA SER A 7 -15.93 2.74 -1.92
C SER A 7 -16.49 1.54 -2.72
N GLY A 8 -16.61 0.35 -2.12
CA GLY A 8 -16.92 -0.90 -2.84
C GLY A 8 -15.72 -1.55 -3.56
N SER A 9 -14.55 -0.90 -3.54
CA SER A 9 -13.33 -1.42 -4.17
C SER A 9 -12.88 -2.76 -3.61
N THR A 10 -13.09 -3.02 -2.31
CA THR A 10 -12.81 -4.32 -1.69
C THR A 10 -13.71 -5.42 -2.26
N LEU A 11 -15.02 -5.17 -2.42
CA LEU A 11 -15.94 -6.14 -2.99
C LEU A 11 -15.50 -6.57 -4.41
N LEU A 12 -15.12 -5.61 -5.24
CA LEU A 12 -14.62 -5.88 -6.59
C LEU A 12 -13.35 -6.73 -6.56
N VAL A 13 -12.36 -6.37 -5.75
CA VAL A 13 -11.06 -7.08 -5.76
C VAL A 13 -11.14 -8.48 -5.16
N GLU A 14 -12.03 -8.73 -4.20
CA GLU A 14 -12.27 -10.08 -3.69
C GLU A 14 -12.93 -10.97 -4.75
N SER A 15 -13.88 -10.44 -5.53
CA SER A 15 -14.44 -11.17 -6.67
C SER A 15 -13.39 -11.49 -7.74
N LEU A 16 -12.46 -10.57 -8.01
CA LEU A 16 -11.33 -10.82 -8.90
C LEU A 16 -10.40 -11.90 -8.34
N ARG A 17 -10.03 -11.81 -7.05
CA ARG A 17 -9.20 -12.81 -6.38
C ARG A 17 -9.81 -14.21 -6.46
N ALA A 18 -11.13 -14.33 -6.25
CA ALA A 18 -11.85 -15.59 -6.29
C ALA A 18 -11.76 -16.32 -7.65
N THR A 19 -11.40 -15.62 -8.74
CA THR A 19 -11.17 -16.25 -10.05
C THR A 19 -9.89 -17.12 -10.09
N GLY A 20 -8.98 -16.97 -9.13
CA GLY A 20 -7.65 -17.59 -9.15
C GLY A 20 -6.75 -17.14 -10.32
N SER A 21 -7.19 -16.16 -11.10
CA SER A 21 -6.57 -15.77 -12.38
C SER A 21 -6.28 -14.27 -12.50
N ALA A 22 -6.79 -13.45 -11.58
CA ALA A 22 -6.70 -12.00 -11.64
C ALA A 22 -5.70 -11.40 -10.63
N GLY A 23 -4.64 -12.15 -10.31
CA GLY A 23 -3.67 -11.79 -9.28
C GLY A 23 -4.20 -11.97 -7.85
N GLU A 24 -3.43 -11.46 -6.90
CA GLU A 24 -3.72 -11.52 -5.46
C GLU A 24 -3.83 -10.09 -4.89
N PRO A 25 -4.91 -9.33 -5.18
CA PRO A 25 -4.91 -7.88 -5.01
C PRO A 25 -4.95 -7.44 -3.54
N GLN A 26 -3.89 -6.79 -3.07
CA GLN A 26 -3.84 -6.20 -1.72
C GLN A 26 -3.71 -4.68 -1.76
N GLU A 27 -3.89 -4.04 -0.60
CA GLU A 27 -3.51 -2.64 -0.37
C GLU A 27 -2.02 -2.53 -0.03
N PHE A 28 -1.16 -2.84 -1.00
CA PHE A 28 0.29 -2.86 -0.82
C PHE A 28 0.88 -1.50 -0.41
N PHE A 29 0.19 -0.41 -0.72
CA PHE A 29 0.69 0.96 -0.59
C PHE A 29 0.16 1.68 0.66
N GLN A 30 -0.52 0.97 1.57
CA GLN A 30 -1.11 1.56 2.78
C GLN A 30 -0.10 1.77 3.92
N TYR A 31 1.04 1.07 3.91
CA TYR A 31 1.94 1.02 5.06
C TYR A 31 2.78 2.29 5.17
N LEU A 32 2.71 2.95 6.32
CA LEU A 32 3.47 4.13 6.65
C LEU A 32 4.96 3.77 6.86
N PRO A 33 5.93 4.45 6.23
CA PRO A 33 7.34 4.12 6.35
C PRO A 33 7.88 4.17 7.78
N SER A 34 7.36 5.06 8.62
CA SER A 34 7.81 5.27 10.00
C SER A 34 7.35 4.18 10.97
N THR A 35 6.27 3.46 10.67
CA THR A 35 5.68 2.47 11.59
C THR A 35 5.58 1.08 11.00
N GLY A 36 5.70 0.93 9.67
CA GLY A 36 5.45 -0.34 8.98
C GLY A 36 3.99 -0.80 9.05
N MET A 37 3.08 0.06 9.50
CA MET A 37 1.66 -0.24 9.72
C MET A 37 0.78 0.62 8.81
N ALA A 38 -0.45 0.16 8.58
CA ALA A 38 -1.49 1.02 7.99
C ALA A 38 -1.83 2.19 8.94
N PRO A 39 -2.40 3.30 8.43
CA PRO A 39 -2.81 4.42 9.28
C PRO A 39 -3.78 3.97 10.36
N GLN A 40 -3.46 4.30 11.61
CA GLN A 40 -4.26 4.00 12.79
C GLN A 40 -5.38 5.04 12.95
N PRO A 41 -6.42 4.80 13.77
CA PRO A 41 -7.53 5.72 13.93
C PRO A 41 -7.08 7.17 14.20
N ARG A 42 -6.11 7.39 15.08
CA ARG A 42 -5.59 8.73 15.39
C ARG A 42 -4.78 9.38 14.26
N ASP A 43 -4.18 8.60 13.36
CA ASP A 43 -3.47 9.15 12.20
C ASP A 43 -4.44 9.84 11.22
N TRP A 44 -5.67 9.35 11.13
CA TRP A 44 -6.72 9.95 10.29
C TRP A 44 -7.25 11.29 10.82
N PHE A 45 -7.11 11.52 12.13
CA PHE A 45 -7.55 12.73 12.82
C PHE A 45 -6.36 13.58 13.30
N ALA A 46 -5.18 13.41 12.70
CA ALA A 46 -4.02 14.24 13.01
C ALA A 46 -4.36 15.73 12.78
N GLY A 47 -4.11 16.56 13.79
CA GLY A 47 -4.46 17.99 13.79
C GLY A 47 -5.88 18.32 14.29
N VAL A 48 -6.64 17.32 14.74
CA VAL A 48 -7.90 17.53 15.48
C VAL A 48 -7.63 17.52 16.97
N ASP A 49 -7.96 18.62 17.65
CA ASP A 49 -7.78 18.79 19.10
C ASP A 49 -9.06 18.54 19.92
N ASP A 50 -10.16 18.13 19.26
CA ASP A 50 -11.43 17.85 19.93
C ASP A 50 -11.34 16.55 20.75
N GLU A 51 -11.22 16.71 22.07
CA GLU A 51 -11.18 15.62 23.05
C GLU A 51 -12.38 14.67 22.97
N SER A 52 -13.57 15.15 22.56
CA SER A 52 -14.74 14.29 22.40
C SER A 52 -14.57 13.28 21.26
N ILE A 53 -13.86 13.66 20.20
CA ILE A 53 -13.49 12.78 19.09
C ILE A 53 -12.33 11.87 19.53
N LEU A 54 -11.27 12.45 20.11
CA LEU A 54 -10.04 11.70 20.44
C LEU A 54 -10.27 10.57 21.46
N ARG A 55 -11.26 10.69 22.34
CA ARG A 55 -11.63 9.63 23.29
C ARG A 55 -12.29 8.41 22.65
N LEU A 56 -12.82 8.55 21.44
CA LEU A 56 -13.44 7.46 20.68
C LEU A 56 -12.40 6.68 19.85
N LEU A 57 -11.17 7.20 19.73
CA LEU A 57 -10.13 6.62 18.90
C LEU A 57 -9.17 5.79 19.76
N ASP A 58 -8.93 4.55 19.34
CA ASP A 58 -7.90 3.69 19.92
C ASP A 58 -6.56 4.43 20.06
N PRO A 59 -5.79 4.18 21.13
CA PRO A 59 -4.47 4.79 21.30
C PRO A 59 -3.51 4.34 20.19
N LEU A 60 -2.55 5.20 19.85
CA LEU A 60 -1.49 4.85 18.90
C LEU A 60 -0.65 3.71 19.45
N LYS A 61 -0.50 2.65 18.65
CA LYS A 61 0.47 1.59 18.90
C LYS A 61 1.78 1.95 18.20
N PRO A 62 2.93 1.81 18.87
CA PRO A 62 4.22 2.00 18.21
C PRO A 62 4.40 0.89 17.16
N GLY A 63 4.89 1.29 15.99
CA GLY A 63 5.29 0.36 14.94
C GLY A 63 6.80 0.22 14.85
N THR A 64 7.26 -0.47 13.81
CA THR A 64 8.69 -0.56 13.46
C THR A 64 8.90 0.05 12.08
N PRO A 65 9.82 1.03 11.93
CA PRO A 65 10.09 1.62 10.63
C PRO A 65 10.44 0.55 9.59
N ASP A 66 9.90 0.69 8.37
CA ASP A 66 10.24 -0.20 7.27
C ASP A 66 11.61 0.17 6.70
N THR A 67 12.57 -0.73 6.90
CA THR A 67 13.97 -0.57 6.46
C THR A 67 14.24 -1.21 5.09
N SER A 68 13.21 -1.69 4.38
CA SER A 68 13.36 -2.33 3.08
C SER A 68 13.93 -1.37 2.04
N THR A 69 14.88 -1.84 1.23
CA THR A 69 15.34 -1.06 0.06
C THR A 69 14.21 -0.91 -0.95
N PRO A 70 14.19 0.16 -1.78
CA PRO A 70 13.16 0.34 -2.80
C PRO A 70 13.04 -0.84 -3.77
N VAL A 71 14.16 -1.50 -4.09
CA VAL A 71 14.17 -2.70 -4.94
C VAL A 71 13.54 -3.88 -4.22
N ALA A 72 13.93 -4.17 -2.98
CA ALA A 72 13.37 -5.28 -2.21
C ALA A 72 11.86 -5.10 -1.99
N TRP A 73 11.42 -3.88 -1.67
CA TRP A 73 10.01 -3.52 -1.54
C TRP A 73 9.24 -3.74 -2.85
N ARG A 74 9.78 -3.27 -3.99
CA ARG A 74 9.16 -3.49 -5.30
C ARG A 74 9.03 -4.98 -5.62
N GLU A 75 10.09 -5.74 -5.41
CA GLU A 75 10.10 -7.19 -5.68
C GLU A 75 9.09 -7.93 -4.82
N HIS A 76 8.99 -7.60 -3.53
CA HIS A 76 7.99 -8.15 -2.64
C HIS A 76 6.56 -7.89 -3.13
N ILE A 77 6.23 -6.67 -3.52
CA ILE A 77 4.89 -6.35 -4.06
C ILE A 77 4.63 -7.08 -5.37
N ARG A 78 5.64 -7.12 -6.24
CA ARG A 78 5.55 -7.73 -7.57
C ARG A 78 5.35 -9.24 -7.47
N SER A 79 5.99 -9.92 -6.53
CA SER A 79 5.76 -11.36 -6.29
C SER A 79 4.42 -11.61 -5.59
N SER A 80 4.11 -10.86 -4.53
CA SER A 80 2.94 -11.12 -3.67
C SER A 80 1.59 -10.84 -4.33
N GLY A 81 1.54 -10.00 -5.37
CA GLY A 81 0.30 -9.68 -6.08
C GLY A 81 0.01 -10.56 -7.29
N ARG A 82 0.84 -11.56 -7.60
CA ARG A 82 0.72 -12.38 -8.81
C ARG A 82 0.06 -13.75 -8.58
N THR A 83 -0.78 -14.16 -9.53
CA THR A 83 -1.24 -15.56 -9.69
C THR A 83 -0.29 -16.34 -10.62
N PRO A 84 -0.33 -17.70 -10.65
CA PRO A 84 0.57 -18.53 -11.47
C PRO A 84 0.54 -18.23 -12.97
N ASN A 85 -0.57 -17.71 -13.48
CA ASN A 85 -0.73 -17.28 -14.86
C ASN A 85 -0.02 -15.94 -15.19
N GLY A 86 0.69 -15.35 -14.23
CA GLY A 86 1.50 -14.14 -14.40
C GLY A 86 0.73 -12.81 -14.21
N VAL A 87 -0.59 -12.84 -14.06
CA VAL A 87 -1.40 -11.62 -13.83
C VAL A 87 -1.12 -11.07 -12.43
N TRP A 88 -0.86 -9.76 -12.35
CA TRP A 88 -0.68 -9.04 -11.09
C TRP A 88 -1.92 -8.18 -10.78
N GLY A 89 -2.38 -8.24 -9.53
CA GLY A 89 -3.50 -7.44 -9.03
C GLY A 89 -3.08 -6.56 -7.85
N GLY A 90 -3.70 -5.39 -7.72
CA GLY A 90 -3.47 -4.50 -6.58
C GLY A 90 -4.57 -3.44 -6.41
N LYS A 91 -4.64 -2.87 -5.21
CA LYS A 91 -5.57 -1.80 -4.84
C LYS A 91 -4.79 -0.59 -4.32
N LEU A 92 -5.12 0.59 -4.82
CA LEU A 92 -4.49 1.86 -4.47
C LEU A 92 -5.58 2.88 -4.12
N MET A 93 -5.49 3.42 -2.91
CA MET A 93 -6.36 4.50 -2.46
C MET A 93 -5.73 5.85 -2.76
N TRP A 94 -6.53 6.89 -3.03
CA TRP A 94 -5.99 8.21 -3.39
C TRP A 94 -5.00 8.77 -2.36
N ASN A 95 -5.30 8.63 -1.07
CA ASN A 95 -4.43 9.10 0.02
C ASN A 95 -3.08 8.35 0.11
N GLN A 96 -2.95 7.20 -0.55
CA GLN A 96 -1.72 6.40 -0.58
C GLN A 96 -0.79 6.79 -1.76
N THR A 97 -1.27 7.62 -2.69
CA THR A 97 -0.47 8.02 -3.87
C THR A 97 0.84 8.73 -3.51
N PRO A 98 0.93 9.61 -2.49
CA PRO A 98 2.21 10.23 -2.12
C PRO A 98 3.23 9.21 -1.61
N LEU A 99 2.79 8.20 -0.84
CA LEU A 99 3.65 7.13 -0.33
C LEU A 99 4.22 6.28 -1.47
N LEU A 100 3.38 5.92 -2.44
CA LEU A 100 3.81 5.21 -3.65
C LEU A 100 4.86 6.03 -4.42
N LEU A 101 4.62 7.32 -4.65
CA LEU A 101 5.56 8.19 -5.37
C LEU A 101 6.89 8.34 -4.62
N GLN A 102 6.85 8.48 -3.30
CA GLN A 102 8.04 8.55 -2.44
C GLN A 102 8.90 7.28 -2.55
N ARG A 103 8.28 6.10 -2.44
CA ARG A 103 8.97 4.81 -2.58
C ARG A 103 9.52 4.61 -3.99
N ALA A 104 8.75 4.97 -5.02
CA ALA A 104 9.18 4.85 -6.41
C ALA A 104 10.35 5.80 -6.75
N ALA A 105 10.40 7.00 -6.16
CA ALA A 105 11.50 7.93 -6.34
C ALA A 105 12.83 7.34 -5.86
N GLY A 106 12.84 6.67 -4.69
CA GLY A 106 14.02 5.96 -4.18
C GLY A 106 14.50 4.81 -5.08
N CYS A 107 13.60 4.23 -5.88
CA CYS A 107 13.95 3.18 -6.83
C CYS A 107 14.65 3.72 -8.08
N ARG A 108 14.29 4.93 -8.55
CA ARG A 108 14.88 5.56 -9.74
C ARG A 108 16.32 6.05 -9.52
N THR A 109 16.67 6.41 -8.29
CA THR A 109 17.98 6.99 -7.95
C THR A 109 19.02 5.97 -7.51
N ALA A 110 18.65 4.69 -7.34
CA ALA A 110 19.58 3.64 -6.92
C ALA A 110 20.57 3.26 -8.05
N PRO A 111 21.89 3.15 -7.78
CA PRO A 111 22.88 2.71 -8.76
C PRO A 111 22.57 1.30 -9.29
N GLY A 112 22.56 1.11 -10.61
CA GLY A 112 22.21 -0.17 -11.26
C GLY A 112 20.71 -0.48 -11.33
N SER A 113 19.82 0.51 -11.10
CA SER A 113 18.39 0.23 -11.01
C SER A 113 17.75 -0.20 -12.34
N VAL A 114 17.21 -1.43 -12.36
CA VAL A 114 16.31 -1.94 -13.41
C VAL A 114 14.87 -1.40 -13.21
N CYS A 115 14.73 -0.22 -12.60
CA CYS A 115 13.46 0.35 -12.15
C CYS A 115 12.78 1.27 -13.17
N ALA A 116 13.44 1.51 -14.31
CA ALA A 116 12.92 2.29 -15.42
C ALA A 116 11.82 1.59 -16.24
N ARG A 117 11.54 0.30 -16.00
CA ARG A 117 10.48 -0.44 -16.69
C ARG A 117 9.24 -0.58 -15.80
N PRO A 118 8.14 0.16 -16.08
CA PRO A 118 6.88 -0.07 -15.40
C PRO A 118 6.37 -1.44 -15.82
N PHE A 119 6.21 -2.35 -14.84
CA PHE A 119 5.47 -3.62 -14.94
C PHE A 119 5.15 -4.11 -16.37
N ALA A 120 6.19 -4.49 -17.14
CA ALA A 120 6.03 -5.07 -18.47
C ALA A 120 6.69 -6.44 -18.46
N THR A 121 5.96 -7.39 -19.07
CA THR A 121 6.23 -8.83 -19.23
C THR A 121 7.67 -9.18 -19.54
#